data_AF-A0A9D2CF65-F1
#
_entry.id   AF-A0A9D2CF65-F1
#
_cell.length_a   1.000
_cell.length_b   1.000
_cell.length_c   1.000
_cell.angle_alpha   90.00
_cell.angle_beta   90.00
_cell.angle_gamma   90.00
#
_symmetry.space_group_name_H-M   'P 1'
#
loop_
_entity.id
_entity.type
_entity.pdbx_description
1 polymer ?
#
loop_
_entity_poly.entity_id
_entity_poly.type
_entity_poly.pdbx_seq_one_letter_code
_entity_poly.pdbx_strand_id
1 'polypeptide(L)'
;MNLTELVKASGIVGAGGAGFPTHVKLNAKAECFVVNAAECEPLIETDKYLCRTYAPQIIAAVVAVAAHLEAKRAVIALKGKYKAEIAALSDAIKLADAPVEIFEMGTFYPAGDEQTMVQQVTGRSVPERGLPLDVGCVVDNVGTLLNIFDAIQGRPVVDKFLSVVGEVKAPIMLHVPVGTAITECVKAAEPTITDYALILGGPMMGKVLLSQADIDAAVVTKTTGNIIVLPKDHYLFHRATLPMEAIRHQTRSACIQCRMCTDLCPRYLIGHQIRPNLVMRNLWREPGIEDNGEYERCFGDAANCCDCGICEMFACPMGLSPRKVNQYIKGQLRQRGIQVPRNMEPQARSFVDQRHTPTDRLVARLGLSAYYGLHAHECRELSPNEVFIPFSQHIGKPANMVKAVGDYVERGEILAEAAEGLSANVHASITGVVVEVTDKGARISSRKE
;
A
#
# COMPACT_ATOMS: atom_id res chain seq x y z
N MET A 1 -24.37 -16.27 6.86
CA MET A 1 -23.45 -15.13 7.01
C MET A 1 -23.43 -14.38 5.70
N ASN A 2 -23.70 -13.08 5.68
CA ASN A 2 -23.57 -12.28 4.45
C ASN A 2 -22.08 -12.06 4.12
N LEU A 3 -21.76 -11.59 2.91
CA LEU A 3 -20.36 -11.44 2.47
C LEU A 3 -19.56 -10.50 3.40
N THR A 4 -20.15 -9.39 3.84
CA THR A 4 -19.49 -8.43 4.74
C THR A 4 -19.13 -9.06 6.10
N GLU A 5 -20.05 -9.83 6.70
CA GLU A 5 -19.80 -10.57 7.94
C GLU A 5 -18.69 -11.61 7.77
N LEU A 6 -18.67 -12.32 6.64
CA LEU A 6 -17.65 -13.30 6.31
C LEU A 6 -16.26 -12.66 6.17
N VAL A 7 -16.20 -11.53 5.47
CA VAL A 7 -14.97 -10.73 5.27
C VAL A 7 -14.45 -10.20 6.61
N LYS A 8 -15.35 -9.76 7.50
CA LYS A 8 -15.01 -9.34 8.86
C LYS A 8 -14.46 -10.50 9.69
N ALA A 9 -15.19 -11.62 9.72
CA ALA A 9 -14.81 -12.82 10.47
C ALA A 9 -13.45 -13.35 10.02
N SER A 10 -13.20 -13.37 8.71
CA SER A 10 -11.95 -13.83 8.08
C SER A 10 -10.77 -12.86 8.24
N GLY A 11 -11.00 -11.68 8.85
CA GLY A 11 -9.96 -10.71 9.16
C GLY A 11 -9.33 -10.08 7.92
N ILE A 12 -10.11 -9.89 6.85
CA ILE A 12 -9.59 -9.34 5.58
C ILE A 12 -9.37 -7.84 5.71
N VAL A 13 -8.18 -7.41 5.29
CA VAL A 13 -7.76 -6.01 5.21
C VAL A 13 -7.22 -5.74 3.80
N GLY A 14 -7.26 -4.48 3.38
CA GLY A 14 -6.75 -4.06 2.07
C GLY A 14 -5.29 -4.46 1.87
N ALA A 15 -5.06 -5.41 0.95
CA ALA A 15 -3.75 -6.03 0.74
C ALA A 15 -2.73 -5.11 0.04
N GLY A 16 -3.18 -4.04 -0.61
CA GLY A 16 -2.36 -3.12 -1.40
C GLY A 16 -1.71 -1.97 -0.63
N GLY A 17 -1.53 -2.07 0.69
CA GLY A 17 -0.80 -1.06 1.46
C GLY A 17 -1.34 -0.85 2.87
N ALA A 18 -2.02 0.27 3.12
CA ALA A 18 -2.38 0.74 4.47
C ALA A 18 -3.19 -0.26 5.33
N GLY A 19 -3.79 -1.29 4.72
CA GLY A 19 -4.53 -2.31 5.46
C GLY A 19 -5.89 -1.82 5.94
N PHE A 20 -6.62 -1.04 5.15
CA PHE A 20 -7.98 -0.62 5.53
C PHE A 20 -8.90 -1.86 5.67
N PRO A 21 -9.62 -2.05 6.79
CA PRO A 21 -10.51 -3.20 6.96
C PRO A 21 -11.56 -3.30 5.84
N THR A 22 -11.54 -4.38 5.07
CA THR A 22 -12.31 -4.51 3.82
C THR A 22 -13.81 -4.55 4.06
N HIS A 23 -14.26 -5.15 5.17
CA HIS A 23 -15.67 -5.19 5.53
C HIS A 23 -16.30 -3.80 5.68
N VAL A 24 -15.52 -2.76 6.03
CA VAL A 24 -16.01 -1.38 6.09
C VAL A 24 -16.25 -0.81 4.69
N LYS A 25 -15.41 -1.17 3.71
CA LYS A 25 -15.60 -0.80 2.30
C LYS A 25 -16.82 -1.50 1.68
N LEU A 26 -17.03 -2.77 2.06
CA LEU A 26 -18.11 -3.59 1.52
C LEU A 26 -19.47 -3.35 2.18
N ASN A 27 -19.50 -2.69 3.34
CA ASN A 27 -20.73 -2.26 4.00
C ASN A 27 -21.32 -1.00 3.34
N ALA A 28 -21.51 -1.04 2.03
CA ALA A 28 -22.01 0.05 1.22
C ALA A 28 -22.65 -0.46 -0.07
N LYS A 29 -23.38 0.42 -0.77
CA LYS A 29 -23.77 0.22 -2.16
C LYS A 29 -22.90 1.10 -3.05
N ALA A 30 -22.52 0.60 -4.21
CA ALA A 30 -21.69 1.33 -5.16
C ALA A 30 -22.29 1.25 -6.57
N GLU A 31 -22.13 2.31 -7.35
CA GLU A 31 -22.46 2.31 -8.78
C GLU A 31 -21.41 1.51 -9.57
N CYS A 32 -20.14 1.70 -9.21
CA CYS A 32 -18.99 1.13 -9.89
C CYS A 32 -18.07 0.41 -8.88
N PHE A 33 -17.76 -0.84 -9.16
CA PHE A 33 -16.73 -1.58 -8.44
C PHE A 33 -15.45 -1.62 -9.27
N VAL A 34 -14.34 -1.12 -8.72
CA VAL A 34 -13.05 -1.06 -9.40
C VAL A 34 -12.04 -1.95 -8.71
N VAL A 35 -11.41 -2.83 -9.47
CA VAL A 35 -10.33 -3.68 -9.02
C VAL A 35 -9.02 -3.03 -9.41
N ASN A 36 -8.21 -2.70 -8.40
CA ASN A 36 -6.88 -2.17 -8.59
C ASN A 36 -5.89 -3.31 -8.84
N ALA A 37 -5.62 -3.57 -10.11
CA ALA A 37 -4.57 -4.46 -10.62
C ALA A 37 -3.38 -3.66 -11.19
N ALA A 38 -3.34 -2.34 -10.96
CA ALA A 38 -2.34 -1.43 -11.50
C ALA A 38 -1.20 -1.22 -10.49
N GLU A 39 -0.41 -2.26 -10.23
CA GLU A 39 0.76 -2.15 -9.37
C GLU A 39 1.69 -1.04 -9.88
N CYS A 40 1.93 -0.04 -9.05
CA CYS A 40 2.61 1.18 -9.42
C CYS A 40 3.92 1.40 -8.69
N GLU A 41 4.08 0.82 -7.49
CA GLU A 41 5.35 0.85 -6.79
C GLU A 41 6.42 0.14 -7.62
N PRO A 42 7.56 0.79 -7.89
CA PRO A 42 8.62 0.16 -8.67
C PRO A 42 9.11 -1.14 -8.06
N LEU A 43 9.46 -2.10 -8.92
CA LEU A 43 9.97 -3.45 -8.58
C LEU A 43 8.96 -4.41 -7.96
N ILE A 44 7.74 -3.99 -7.60
CA ILE A 44 6.73 -4.90 -7.08
C ILE A 44 6.08 -5.67 -8.24
N GLU A 45 6.01 -6.99 -8.09
CA GLU A 45 5.44 -7.92 -9.09
C GLU A 45 4.29 -8.77 -8.55
N THR A 46 3.95 -8.64 -7.26
CA THR A 46 2.98 -9.51 -6.58
C THR A 46 1.62 -9.49 -7.25
N ASP A 47 1.03 -8.31 -7.46
CA ASP A 47 -0.29 -8.20 -8.08
C ASP A 47 -0.32 -8.76 -9.50
N LYS A 48 0.75 -8.53 -10.27
CA LYS A 48 0.89 -9.08 -11.62
C LYS A 48 0.96 -10.59 -11.60
N TYR A 49 1.72 -11.16 -10.65
CA TYR A 49 1.76 -12.60 -10.44
C TYR A 49 0.38 -13.16 -10.11
N LEU A 50 -0.37 -12.52 -9.19
CA LEU A 50 -1.72 -12.94 -8.83
C LEU A 50 -2.68 -12.91 -10.02
N CYS A 51 -2.64 -11.84 -10.83
CA CYS A 51 -3.46 -11.74 -12.05
C CYS A 51 -3.17 -12.84 -13.07
N ARG A 52 -1.93 -13.32 -13.19
CA ARG A 52 -1.58 -14.39 -14.13
C ARG A 52 -1.97 -15.77 -13.59
N THR A 53 -1.69 -16.02 -12.32
CA THR A 53 -1.78 -17.37 -11.72
C THR A 53 -3.18 -17.68 -11.18
N TYR A 54 -3.88 -16.67 -10.64
CA TYR A 54 -5.17 -16.86 -9.96
C TYR A 54 -6.31 -16.09 -10.65
N ALA A 55 -6.22 -15.88 -11.98
CA ALA A 55 -7.23 -15.16 -12.73
C ALA A 55 -8.65 -15.69 -12.49
N PRO A 56 -8.94 -17.02 -12.55
CA PRO A 56 -10.29 -17.52 -12.32
C PRO A 56 -10.84 -17.20 -10.92
N GLN A 57 -10.01 -17.33 -9.89
CA GLN A 57 -10.36 -17.02 -8.50
C GLN A 57 -10.64 -15.53 -8.32
N ILE A 58 -9.81 -14.68 -8.93
CA ILE A 58 -10.00 -13.22 -8.93
C ILE A 58 -11.34 -12.88 -9.59
N ILE A 59 -11.63 -13.39 -10.80
CA ILE A 59 -12.90 -13.11 -11.49
C ILE A 59 -14.11 -13.58 -10.67
N ALA A 60 -14.04 -14.76 -10.06
CA ALA A 60 -15.10 -15.25 -9.18
C ALA A 60 -15.36 -14.31 -7.98
N ALA A 61 -14.30 -13.82 -7.34
CA ALA A 61 -14.42 -12.83 -6.27
C ALA A 61 -14.95 -11.48 -6.76
N VAL A 62 -14.55 -11.02 -7.95
CA VAL A 62 -15.08 -9.78 -8.55
C VAL A 62 -16.59 -9.87 -8.71
N VAL A 63 -17.08 -10.97 -9.26
CA VAL A 63 -18.53 -11.18 -9.47
C VAL A 63 -19.26 -11.20 -8.13
N ALA A 64 -18.74 -11.91 -7.13
CA ALA A 64 -19.35 -11.98 -5.80
C ALA A 64 -19.41 -10.61 -5.11
N VAL A 65 -18.32 -9.83 -5.17
CA VAL A 65 -18.25 -8.49 -4.58
C VAL A 65 -19.12 -7.50 -5.33
N ALA A 66 -19.11 -7.51 -6.66
CA ALA A 66 -19.96 -6.63 -7.47
C ALA A 66 -21.45 -6.89 -7.20
N ALA A 67 -21.86 -8.16 -7.11
CA ALA A 67 -23.22 -8.53 -6.73
C ALA A 67 -23.58 -8.04 -5.32
N HIS A 68 -22.66 -8.19 -4.35
CA HIS A 68 -22.88 -7.72 -2.98
C HIS A 68 -23.06 -6.20 -2.88
N LEU A 69 -22.28 -5.45 -3.67
CA LEU A 69 -22.33 -3.98 -3.73
C LEU A 69 -23.50 -3.44 -4.57
N GLU A 70 -24.26 -4.32 -5.24
CA GLU A 70 -25.26 -3.97 -6.26
C GLU A 70 -24.66 -3.10 -7.38
N ALA A 71 -23.37 -3.33 -7.69
CA ALA A 71 -22.63 -2.54 -8.66
C ALA A 71 -23.15 -2.79 -10.08
N LYS A 72 -23.45 -1.70 -10.81
CA LYS A 72 -23.89 -1.76 -12.20
C LYS A 72 -22.74 -1.99 -13.17
N ARG A 73 -21.51 -1.67 -12.74
CA ARG A 73 -20.29 -1.77 -13.52
C ARG A 73 -19.17 -2.34 -12.64
N ALA A 74 -18.51 -3.39 -13.12
CA ALA A 74 -17.35 -3.99 -12.48
C ALA A 74 -16.14 -3.91 -13.41
N VAL A 75 -15.08 -3.24 -12.96
CA VAL A 75 -13.92 -2.87 -13.78
C VAL A 75 -12.64 -3.39 -13.18
N ILE A 76 -11.81 -4.08 -13.95
CA ILE A 76 -10.43 -4.38 -13.57
C ILE A 76 -9.49 -3.39 -14.26
N ALA A 77 -8.89 -2.51 -13.46
CA ALA A 77 -7.98 -1.49 -13.95
C ALA A 77 -6.53 -1.96 -13.81
N LEU A 78 -5.82 -2.07 -14.94
CA LEU A 78 -4.42 -2.43 -15.02
C LEU A 78 -3.69 -1.64 -16.10
N LYS A 79 -2.37 -1.59 -16.05
CA LYS A 79 -1.58 -0.85 -17.05
C LYS A 79 -1.67 -1.58 -18.40
N GLY A 80 -1.89 -0.84 -19.48
CA GLY A 80 -2.00 -1.42 -20.83
C GLY A 80 -0.78 -2.22 -21.29
N LYS A 81 0.40 -2.03 -20.68
CA LYS A 81 1.60 -2.84 -20.96
C LYS A 81 1.58 -4.24 -20.34
N TYR A 82 0.66 -4.54 -19.43
CA TYR A 82 0.54 -5.83 -18.72
C TYR A 82 -0.15 -6.87 -19.61
N LYS A 83 0.44 -7.17 -20.77
CA LYS A 83 -0.22 -7.98 -21.81
C LYS A 83 -0.49 -9.41 -21.38
N ALA A 84 0.40 -10.02 -20.58
CA ALA A 84 0.21 -11.36 -20.06
C ALA A 84 -0.92 -11.43 -19.02
N GLU A 85 -0.99 -10.43 -18.15
CA GLU A 85 -2.03 -10.30 -17.12
C GLU A 85 -3.39 -10.03 -17.75
N ILE A 86 -3.45 -9.10 -18.72
CA ILE A 86 -4.66 -8.79 -19.49
C ILE A 86 -5.18 -10.05 -20.19
N ALA A 87 -4.30 -10.83 -20.83
CA ALA A 87 -4.69 -12.07 -21.50
C ALA A 87 -5.30 -13.08 -20.51
N ALA A 88 -4.61 -13.37 -19.40
CA ALA A 88 -5.08 -14.32 -18.39
C ALA A 88 -6.43 -13.91 -17.79
N LEU A 89 -6.61 -12.63 -17.45
CA LEU A 89 -7.86 -12.09 -16.93
C LEU A 89 -8.98 -12.12 -17.99
N SER A 90 -8.67 -11.73 -19.24
CA SER A 90 -9.64 -11.76 -20.34
C SER A 90 -10.16 -13.16 -20.62
N ASP A 91 -9.28 -14.16 -20.58
CA ASP A 91 -9.65 -15.55 -20.82
C ASP A 91 -10.50 -16.09 -19.65
N ALA A 92 -10.17 -15.74 -18.41
CA ALA A 92 -10.98 -16.07 -17.24
C ALA A 92 -12.38 -15.41 -17.28
N ILE A 93 -12.46 -14.14 -17.73
CA ILE A 93 -13.74 -13.42 -17.91
C ILE A 93 -14.61 -14.13 -18.95
N LYS A 94 -14.04 -14.46 -20.12
CA LYS A 94 -14.77 -15.17 -21.20
C LYS A 94 -15.24 -16.55 -20.75
N LEU A 95 -14.39 -17.30 -20.06
CA LEU A 95 -14.71 -18.64 -19.60
C LEU A 95 -15.87 -18.64 -18.59
N ALA A 96 -15.92 -17.64 -17.71
CA ALA A 96 -16.96 -17.49 -16.71
C ALA A 96 -18.22 -16.76 -17.20
N ASP A 97 -18.23 -16.26 -18.45
CA ASP A 97 -19.24 -15.32 -18.98
C ASP A 97 -19.53 -14.17 -18.00
N ALA A 98 -18.46 -13.64 -17.38
CA ALA A 98 -18.58 -12.69 -16.29
C ALA A 98 -18.81 -11.26 -16.82
N PRO A 99 -19.74 -10.48 -16.25
CA PRO A 99 -20.00 -9.09 -16.64
C PRO A 99 -18.93 -8.14 -16.05
N VAL A 100 -17.68 -8.34 -16.46
CA VAL A 100 -16.49 -7.63 -15.96
C VAL A 100 -15.73 -7.05 -17.14
N GLU A 101 -15.40 -5.76 -17.07
CA GLU A 101 -14.61 -5.08 -18.09
C GLU A 101 -13.16 -4.89 -17.65
N ILE A 102 -12.24 -4.86 -18.63
CA ILE A 102 -10.84 -4.49 -18.42
C ILE A 102 -10.65 -3.05 -18.87
N PHE A 103 -10.06 -2.24 -18.00
CA PHE A 103 -9.68 -0.87 -18.29
C PHE A 103 -8.15 -0.74 -18.35
N GLU A 104 -7.61 -0.52 -19.56
CA GLU A 104 -6.18 -0.35 -19.79
C GLU A 104 -5.74 1.09 -19.47
N MET A 105 -5.12 1.27 -18.30
CA MET A 105 -4.56 2.55 -17.87
C MET A 105 -3.24 2.88 -18.57
N GLY A 106 -2.92 4.18 -18.61
CA GLY A 106 -1.59 4.65 -18.96
C GLY A 106 -0.50 4.10 -18.03
N THR A 107 0.73 3.98 -18.54
CA THR A 107 1.88 3.51 -17.75
C THR A 107 2.56 4.68 -17.05
N PHE A 108 2.20 4.94 -15.80
CA PHE A 108 2.84 5.98 -14.99
C PHE A 108 2.79 5.67 -13.49
N TYR A 109 3.56 6.44 -12.71
CA TYR A 109 3.44 6.48 -11.26
C TYR A 109 2.74 7.78 -10.80
N PRO A 110 1.76 7.72 -9.88
CA PRO A 110 1.17 6.53 -9.27
C PRO A 110 -0.17 6.22 -9.95
N ALA A 111 -0.17 5.41 -11.02
CA ALA A 111 -1.43 5.00 -11.65
C ALA A 111 -2.34 4.19 -10.71
N GLY A 112 -1.74 3.47 -9.74
CA GLY A 112 -2.45 2.67 -8.75
C GLY A 112 -2.97 3.46 -7.54
N ASP A 113 -2.80 4.79 -7.48
CA ASP A 113 -3.42 5.61 -6.44
C ASP A 113 -4.94 5.56 -6.57
N GLU A 114 -5.63 5.20 -5.49
CA GLU A 114 -7.07 4.91 -5.49
C GLU A 114 -7.91 6.04 -6.11
N GLN A 115 -7.62 7.30 -5.77
CA GLN A 115 -8.38 8.43 -6.30
C GLN A 115 -8.02 8.79 -7.75
N THR A 116 -6.75 8.62 -8.12
CA THR A 116 -6.30 8.76 -9.51
C THR A 116 -6.97 7.70 -10.39
N MET A 117 -7.06 6.45 -9.91
CA MET A 117 -7.74 5.36 -10.60
C MET A 117 -9.23 5.63 -10.77
N VAL A 118 -9.92 6.07 -9.71
CA VAL A 118 -11.35 6.45 -9.80
C VAL A 118 -11.55 7.56 -10.82
N GLN A 119 -10.69 8.56 -10.85
CA GLN A 119 -10.76 9.64 -11.84
C GLN A 119 -10.55 9.13 -13.27
N GLN A 120 -9.61 8.22 -13.51
CA GLN A 120 -9.35 7.65 -14.84
C GLN A 120 -10.51 6.75 -15.32
N VAL A 121 -11.07 5.94 -14.42
CA VAL A 121 -12.14 4.97 -14.76
C VAL A 121 -13.51 5.62 -14.91
N THR A 122 -13.79 6.67 -14.13
CA THR A 122 -15.13 7.27 -14.05
C THR A 122 -15.21 8.72 -14.54
N GLY A 123 -14.07 9.39 -14.73
CA GLY A 123 -13.99 10.82 -15.00
C GLY A 123 -14.25 11.71 -13.77
N ARG A 124 -14.72 11.16 -12.65
CA ARG A 124 -15.09 11.91 -11.44
C ARG A 124 -13.91 11.99 -10.48
N SER A 125 -13.66 13.18 -9.93
CA SER A 125 -12.63 13.36 -8.90
C SER A 125 -13.27 13.21 -7.51
N VAL A 126 -12.65 12.39 -6.66
CA VAL A 126 -13.12 12.18 -5.28
C VAL A 126 -12.95 13.48 -4.47
N PRO A 127 -13.93 13.86 -3.62
CA PRO A 127 -13.79 14.98 -2.69
C PRO A 127 -12.47 14.95 -1.90
N GLU A 128 -11.97 16.13 -1.55
CA GLU A 128 -10.75 16.24 -0.75
C GLU A 128 -10.90 15.54 0.60
N ARG A 129 -9.95 14.64 0.90
CA ARG A 129 -9.98 13.79 2.09
C ARG A 129 -11.27 12.95 2.22
N GLY A 130 -11.98 12.75 1.11
CA GLY A 130 -13.12 11.84 0.97
C GLY A 130 -12.69 10.43 0.55
N LEU A 131 -13.69 9.55 0.40
CA LEU A 131 -13.55 8.16 0.00
C LEU A 131 -14.09 7.97 -1.42
N PRO A 132 -13.63 6.96 -2.18
CA PRO A 132 -14.23 6.61 -3.47
C PRO A 132 -15.75 6.46 -3.45
N LEU A 133 -16.31 6.05 -2.30
CA LEU A 133 -17.75 5.91 -2.11
C LEU A 133 -18.51 7.22 -2.29
N ASP A 134 -17.89 8.37 -2.00
CA ASP A 134 -18.48 9.70 -2.19
C ASP A 134 -18.78 10.02 -3.67
N VAL A 135 -18.17 9.27 -4.60
CA VAL A 135 -18.46 9.32 -6.04
C VAL A 135 -19.01 8.00 -6.56
N GLY A 136 -19.64 7.22 -5.67
CA GLY A 136 -20.33 5.97 -6.02
C GLY A 136 -19.40 4.82 -6.40
N CYS A 137 -18.13 4.83 -5.95
CA CYS A 137 -17.16 3.81 -6.30
C CYS A 137 -16.64 3.05 -5.07
N VAL A 138 -16.35 1.77 -5.24
CA VAL A 138 -15.54 1.00 -4.28
C VAL A 138 -14.32 0.48 -5.02
N VAL A 139 -13.14 0.61 -4.39
CA VAL A 139 -11.87 0.15 -4.96
C VAL A 139 -11.23 -0.88 -4.06
N ASP A 140 -10.90 -2.04 -4.60
CA ASP A 140 -10.15 -3.09 -3.89
C ASP A 140 -8.98 -3.62 -4.72
N ASN A 141 -7.89 -3.93 -4.03
CA ASN A 141 -6.70 -4.53 -4.63
C ASN A 141 -6.94 -6.02 -4.97
N VAL A 142 -6.25 -6.53 -6.00
CA VAL A 142 -6.36 -7.93 -6.43
C VAL A 142 -6.02 -8.94 -5.33
N GLY A 143 -5.04 -8.65 -4.46
CA GLY A 143 -4.73 -9.49 -3.32
C GLY A 143 -5.87 -9.52 -2.28
N THR A 144 -6.62 -8.43 -2.14
CA THR A 144 -7.82 -8.39 -1.29
C THR A 144 -8.90 -9.32 -1.85
N LEU A 145 -9.11 -9.30 -3.17
CA LEU A 145 -10.10 -10.17 -3.83
C LEU A 145 -9.76 -11.65 -3.68
N LEU A 146 -8.49 -12.02 -3.80
CA LEU A 146 -8.08 -13.41 -3.58
C LEU A 146 -8.36 -13.85 -2.13
N ASN A 147 -8.10 -12.97 -1.15
CA ASN A 147 -8.48 -13.24 0.24
C ASN A 147 -10.00 -13.37 0.43
N ILE A 148 -10.81 -12.60 -0.32
CA ILE A 148 -12.28 -12.74 -0.31
C ILE A 148 -12.70 -14.08 -0.90
N PHE A 149 -12.08 -14.51 -2.01
CA PHE A 149 -12.32 -15.83 -2.58
C PHE A 149 -12.03 -16.94 -1.57
N ASP A 150 -10.87 -16.88 -0.92
CA ASP A 150 -10.46 -17.87 0.08
C ASP A 150 -11.42 -17.88 1.28
N ALA A 151 -11.88 -16.71 1.73
CA ALA A 151 -12.89 -16.61 2.79
C ALA A 151 -14.23 -17.24 2.41
N ILE A 152 -14.67 -17.10 1.14
CA ILE A 152 -15.86 -17.80 0.62
C ILE A 152 -15.69 -19.32 0.70
N GLN A 153 -14.45 -19.82 0.58
CA GLN A 153 -14.10 -21.23 0.77
C GLN A 153 -13.85 -21.60 2.25
N GLY A 154 -14.16 -20.73 3.20
CA GLY A 154 -13.96 -20.96 4.63
C GLY A 154 -12.51 -20.82 5.11
N ARG A 155 -11.62 -20.23 4.31
CA ARG A 155 -10.21 -20.01 4.66
C ARG A 155 -9.96 -18.54 5.04
N PRO A 156 -9.64 -18.22 6.31
CA PRO A 156 -9.32 -16.85 6.72
C PRO A 156 -7.93 -16.43 6.24
N VAL A 157 -7.59 -15.14 6.41
CA VAL A 157 -6.27 -14.62 5.99
C VAL A 157 -5.18 -15.11 6.93
N VAL A 158 -4.47 -16.15 6.50
CA VAL A 158 -3.36 -16.78 7.21
C VAL A 158 -2.04 -16.72 6.46
N ASP A 159 -2.07 -16.53 5.14
CA ASP A 159 -0.86 -16.43 4.30
C ASP A 159 -0.76 -15.09 3.59
N LYS A 160 0.43 -14.86 3.02
CA LYS A 160 0.72 -13.71 2.20
C LYS A 160 1.62 -14.10 1.03
N PHE A 161 1.26 -13.62 -0.15
CA PHE A 161 2.18 -13.54 -1.29
C PHE A 161 3.03 -12.28 -1.17
N LEU A 162 4.34 -12.44 -1.31
CA LEU A 162 5.27 -11.31 -1.36
C LEU A 162 6.42 -11.60 -2.31
N SER A 163 6.98 -10.54 -2.90
CA SER A 163 8.19 -10.62 -3.71
C SER A 163 9.42 -10.27 -2.86
N VAL A 164 10.57 -10.88 -3.19
CA VAL A 164 11.87 -10.46 -2.68
C VAL A 164 12.75 -10.09 -3.87
N VAL A 165 13.23 -8.85 -3.89
CA VAL A 165 13.93 -8.24 -5.04
C VAL A 165 15.14 -7.43 -4.58
N GLY A 166 15.99 -7.00 -5.52
CA GLY A 166 17.20 -6.21 -5.24
C GLY A 166 18.47 -7.04 -5.29
N GLU A 167 19.34 -6.88 -4.30
CA GLU A 167 20.62 -7.62 -4.15
C GLU A 167 20.40 -9.06 -3.69
N VAL A 168 19.79 -9.85 -4.57
CA VAL A 168 19.47 -11.27 -4.39
C VAL A 168 19.84 -12.03 -5.66
N LYS A 169 20.10 -13.34 -5.54
CA LYS A 169 20.52 -14.19 -6.67
C LYS A 169 19.58 -14.11 -7.86
N ALA A 170 18.27 -14.11 -7.59
CA ALA A 170 17.21 -13.82 -8.54
C ALA A 170 15.97 -13.35 -7.77
N PRO A 171 15.14 -12.47 -8.36
CA PRO A 171 13.83 -12.16 -7.80
C PRO A 171 12.98 -13.41 -7.63
N ILE A 172 12.35 -13.57 -6.46
CA ILE A 172 11.46 -14.69 -6.19
C ILE A 172 10.11 -14.20 -5.65
N MET A 173 9.07 -14.96 -5.95
CA MET A 173 7.79 -14.88 -5.24
C MET A 173 7.85 -15.86 -4.07
N LEU A 174 7.29 -15.45 -2.94
CA LEU A 174 7.12 -16.29 -1.77
C LEU A 174 5.64 -16.35 -1.40
N HIS A 175 5.17 -17.55 -1.03
CA HIS A 175 3.90 -17.78 -0.37
C HIS A 175 4.19 -18.24 1.06
N VAL A 176 3.88 -17.39 2.04
CA VAL A 176 4.34 -17.59 3.42
C VAL A 176 3.24 -17.31 4.44
N PRO A 177 3.23 -17.99 5.60
CA PRO A 177 2.36 -17.64 6.71
C PRO A 177 2.58 -16.20 7.20
N VAL A 178 1.50 -15.52 7.58
CA VAL A 178 1.58 -14.24 8.29
C VAL A 178 2.36 -14.44 9.59
N GLY A 179 3.28 -13.54 9.90
CA GLY A 179 4.16 -13.62 11.06
C GLY A 179 5.49 -14.34 10.82
N THR A 180 5.73 -14.85 9.60
CA THR A 180 7.05 -15.34 9.18
C THR A 180 8.09 -14.23 9.33
N ALA A 181 9.28 -14.55 9.86
CA ALA A 181 10.36 -13.59 10.00
C ALA A 181 10.84 -13.08 8.63
N ILE A 182 11.07 -11.77 8.50
CA ILE A 182 11.57 -11.17 7.26
C ILE A 182 12.95 -11.74 6.89
N THR A 183 13.77 -12.07 7.89
CA THR A 183 15.08 -12.70 7.70
C THR A 183 14.99 -14.07 7.01
N GLU A 184 13.95 -14.87 7.28
CA GLU A 184 13.72 -16.14 6.58
C GLU A 184 13.35 -15.91 5.11
N CYS A 185 12.51 -14.92 4.82
CA CYS A 185 12.16 -14.54 3.45
C CYS A 185 13.38 -14.05 2.67
N VAL A 186 14.23 -13.20 3.28
CA VAL A 186 15.46 -12.72 2.65
C VAL A 186 16.44 -13.87 2.42
N LYS A 187 16.61 -14.77 3.40
CA LYS A 187 17.48 -15.95 3.26
C LYS A 187 17.03 -16.86 2.11
N ALA A 188 15.72 -17.05 1.93
CA ALA A 188 15.16 -17.85 0.83
C ALA A 188 15.47 -17.28 -0.56
N ALA A 189 15.71 -15.96 -0.65
CA ALA A 189 16.10 -15.28 -1.88
C ALA A 189 17.61 -15.31 -2.16
N GLU A 190 18.43 -15.86 -1.25
CA GLU A 190 19.89 -15.96 -1.40
C GLU A 190 20.53 -14.58 -1.69
N PRO A 191 20.66 -13.69 -0.67
CA PRO A 191 21.18 -12.35 -0.88
C PRO A 191 22.62 -12.38 -1.42
N THR A 192 22.93 -11.49 -2.37
CA THR A 192 24.27 -11.39 -3.02
C THR A 192 25.27 -10.61 -2.18
N ILE A 193 24.79 -9.86 -1.19
CA ILE A 193 25.57 -9.04 -0.27
C ILE A 193 25.27 -9.40 1.18
N THR A 194 26.22 -9.13 2.08
CA THR A 194 26.05 -9.37 3.53
C THR A 194 25.60 -8.12 4.28
N ASP A 195 26.06 -6.94 3.88
CA ASP A 195 25.71 -5.67 4.53
C ASP A 195 24.59 -4.94 3.79
N TYR A 196 23.35 -5.33 4.08
CA TYR A 196 22.15 -4.76 3.45
C TYR A 196 21.24 -4.05 4.45
N ALA A 197 20.39 -3.18 3.90
CA ALA A 197 19.19 -2.67 4.55
C ALA A 197 17.97 -3.04 3.71
N LEU A 198 16.78 -2.97 4.32
CA LEU A 198 15.54 -3.44 3.69
C LEU A 198 14.53 -2.32 3.50
N ILE A 199 13.74 -2.43 2.43
CA ILE A 199 12.49 -1.68 2.27
C ILE A 199 11.35 -2.70 2.22
N LEU A 200 10.43 -2.62 3.19
CA LEU A 200 9.19 -3.39 3.20
C LEU A 200 8.11 -2.63 2.43
N GLY A 201 7.58 -3.22 1.37
CA GLY A 201 6.68 -2.58 0.41
C GLY A 201 7.44 -2.04 -0.81
N GLY A 202 7.05 -0.87 -1.31
CA GLY A 202 7.66 -0.26 -2.49
C GLY A 202 8.72 0.79 -2.15
N PRO A 203 9.60 1.17 -3.10
CA PRO A 203 10.67 2.12 -2.84
C PRO A 203 10.17 3.55 -2.60
N MET A 204 8.93 3.87 -2.97
CA MET A 204 8.37 5.20 -2.75
C MET A 204 7.72 5.31 -1.37
N MET A 205 6.77 4.45 -1.03
CA MET A 205 5.99 4.55 0.21
C MET A 205 6.33 3.50 1.28
N GLY A 206 7.25 2.57 1.00
CA GLY A 206 7.59 1.46 1.88
C GLY A 206 8.31 1.87 3.18
N LYS A 207 8.29 0.95 4.15
CA LYS A 207 8.97 1.11 5.44
C LYS A 207 10.44 0.72 5.30
N VAL A 208 11.32 1.62 5.67
CA VAL A 208 12.78 1.39 5.66
C VAL A 208 13.22 0.76 6.98
N LEU A 209 14.03 -0.29 6.91
CA LEU A 209 14.70 -0.93 8.05
C LEU A 209 16.22 -0.85 7.85
N LEU A 210 16.91 -0.19 8.78
CA LEU A 210 18.35 0.11 8.67
C LEU A 210 19.20 -0.66 9.67
N SER A 211 18.68 -0.88 10.87
CA SER A 211 19.39 -1.58 11.92
C SER A 211 19.13 -3.08 11.83
N GLN A 212 20.12 -3.88 12.22
CA GLN A 212 19.96 -5.33 12.26
C GLN A 212 18.83 -5.74 13.22
N ALA A 213 18.72 -5.06 14.36
CA ALA A 213 17.66 -5.30 15.34
C ALA A 213 16.26 -5.08 14.75
N ASP A 214 16.06 -4.04 13.93
CA ASP A 214 14.78 -3.79 13.26
C ASP A 214 14.47 -4.84 12.19
N ILE A 215 15.49 -5.35 11.50
CA ILE A 215 15.36 -6.42 10.51
C ILE A 215 14.99 -7.74 11.18
N ASP A 216 15.67 -8.10 12.27
CA ASP A 216 15.46 -9.33 13.01
C ASP A 216 14.08 -9.36 13.69
N ALA A 217 13.60 -8.20 14.16
CA ALA A 217 12.28 -8.06 14.76
C ALA A 217 11.14 -7.96 13.73
N ALA A 218 11.43 -7.75 12.46
CA ALA A 218 10.41 -7.57 11.43
C ALA A 218 9.82 -8.90 10.97
N VAL A 219 8.50 -8.89 10.80
CA VAL A 219 7.73 -10.06 10.34
C VAL A 219 6.81 -9.69 9.18
N VAL A 220 6.41 -10.70 8.42
CA VAL A 220 5.40 -10.59 7.38
C VAL A 220 4.04 -10.29 8.00
N THR A 221 3.37 -9.24 7.53
CA THR A 221 1.99 -8.91 7.91
C THR A 221 1.07 -9.10 6.71
N LYS A 222 -0.25 -8.98 6.92
CA LYS A 222 -1.26 -8.98 5.85
C LYS A 222 -1.00 -7.94 4.74
N THR A 223 -0.22 -6.90 5.04
CA THR A 223 0.10 -5.80 4.12
C THR A 223 1.49 -5.89 3.49
N THR A 224 2.35 -6.83 3.92
CA THR A 224 3.69 -7.01 3.36
C THR A 224 3.62 -7.62 1.96
N GLY A 225 3.63 -6.80 0.92
CA GLY A 225 3.57 -7.25 -0.48
C GLY A 225 4.92 -7.43 -1.18
N ASN A 226 6.00 -6.87 -0.64
CA ASN A 226 7.33 -6.90 -1.25
C ASN A 226 8.44 -6.60 -0.22
N ILE A 227 9.64 -7.12 -0.46
CA ILE A 227 10.86 -6.87 0.29
C ILE A 227 11.96 -6.50 -0.71
N ILE A 228 12.53 -5.30 -0.57
CA ILE A 228 13.66 -4.84 -1.40
C ILE A 228 14.93 -4.90 -0.57
N VAL A 229 15.90 -5.69 -1.02
CA VAL A 229 17.25 -5.81 -0.44
C VAL A 229 18.18 -4.87 -1.17
N LEU A 230 18.79 -3.90 -0.47
CA LEU A 230 19.71 -2.93 -1.06
C LEU A 230 20.94 -2.72 -0.17
N PRO A 231 22.07 -2.24 -0.73
CA PRO A 231 23.24 -1.84 0.06
C PRO A 231 22.88 -0.76 1.09
N LYS A 232 23.45 -0.81 2.30
CA LYS A 232 23.12 0.16 3.37
C LYS A 232 23.40 1.62 3.01
N ASP A 233 24.38 1.86 2.15
CA ASP A 233 24.76 3.20 1.65
C ASP A 233 23.90 3.67 0.47
N HIS A 234 22.91 2.88 0.04
CA HIS A 234 22.04 3.22 -1.06
C HIS A 234 21.29 4.55 -0.82
N TYR A 235 21.18 5.35 -1.88
CA TYR A 235 20.62 6.71 -1.87
C TYR A 235 19.25 6.82 -1.16
N LEU A 236 18.38 5.83 -1.32
CA LEU A 236 17.04 5.81 -0.69
C LEU A 236 17.11 5.81 0.84
N PHE A 237 18.08 5.12 1.43
CA PHE A 237 18.27 5.04 2.88
C PHE A 237 18.83 6.35 3.45
N HIS A 238 19.80 6.96 2.76
CA HIS A 238 20.30 8.29 3.12
C HIS A 238 19.17 9.33 3.10
N ARG A 239 18.32 9.33 2.06
CA ARG A 239 17.16 10.23 2.02
C ARG A 239 16.16 9.97 3.14
N ALA A 240 15.91 8.70 3.47
CA ALA A 240 14.94 8.32 4.49
C ALA A 240 15.34 8.83 5.89
N THR A 241 16.63 8.91 6.19
CA THR A 241 17.15 9.33 7.51
C THR A 241 17.35 10.84 7.68
N LEU A 242 17.23 11.64 6.61
CA LEU A 242 17.39 13.10 6.71
C LEU A 242 16.46 13.71 7.78
N PRO A 243 17.00 14.38 8.81
CA PRO A 243 16.22 15.01 9.87
C PRO A 243 15.52 16.28 9.36
N MET A 244 14.40 16.63 9.99
CA MET A 244 13.61 17.80 9.59
C MET A 244 14.39 19.11 9.67
N GLU A 245 15.34 19.25 10.59
CA GLU A 245 16.21 20.42 10.68
C GLU A 245 17.09 20.58 9.43
N ALA A 246 17.74 19.50 8.98
CA ALA A 246 18.52 19.50 7.75
C ALA A 246 17.64 19.80 6.53
N ILE A 247 16.44 19.22 6.48
CA ILE A 247 15.46 19.49 5.39
C ILE A 247 15.07 20.98 5.37
N ARG A 248 14.84 21.60 6.54
CA ARG A 248 14.55 23.04 6.63
C ARG A 248 15.72 23.88 6.13
N HIS A 249 16.94 23.57 6.55
CA HIS A 249 18.13 24.28 6.13
C HIS A 249 18.32 24.19 4.61
N GLN A 250 18.28 22.98 4.04
CA GLN A 250 18.36 22.75 2.59
C GLN A 250 17.25 23.47 1.82
N THR A 251 16.02 23.44 2.33
CA THR A 251 14.89 24.12 1.68
C THR A 251 15.10 25.63 1.64
N ARG A 252 15.57 26.22 2.75
CA ARG A 252 15.87 27.67 2.83
C ARG A 252 16.99 28.08 1.89
N SER A 253 18.04 27.27 1.76
CA SER A 253 19.24 27.63 0.99
C SER A 253 19.15 27.31 -0.50
N ALA A 254 18.49 26.21 -0.87
CA ALA A 254 18.57 25.65 -2.23
C ALA A 254 17.24 25.67 -2.99
N CYS A 255 16.09 25.93 -2.36
CA CYS A 255 14.81 25.89 -3.08
C CYS A 255 14.68 27.06 -4.07
N ILE A 256 14.76 26.76 -5.37
CA ILE A 256 14.60 27.72 -6.48
C ILE A 256 13.16 28.18 -6.74
N GLN A 257 12.21 27.83 -5.86
CA GLN A 257 10.80 28.25 -5.93
C GLN A 257 10.05 27.88 -7.23
N CYS A 258 10.56 26.90 -8.00
CA CYS A 258 9.85 26.35 -9.16
C CYS A 258 8.54 25.66 -8.74
N ARG A 259 7.73 25.29 -9.73
CA ARG A 259 6.40 24.68 -9.51
C ARG A 259 6.31 23.17 -9.80
N MET A 260 7.41 22.53 -10.18
CA MET A 260 7.41 21.11 -10.61
C MET A 260 6.78 20.15 -9.57
N CYS A 261 7.04 20.35 -8.28
CA CYS A 261 6.47 19.50 -7.23
C CYS A 261 4.93 19.61 -7.11
N THR A 262 4.33 20.67 -7.63
CA THR A 262 2.88 20.87 -7.73
C THR A 262 2.36 20.34 -9.07
N ASP A 263 3.02 20.70 -10.17
CA ASP A 263 2.54 20.35 -11.52
C ASP A 263 2.60 18.85 -11.82
N LEU A 264 3.40 18.09 -11.08
CA LEU A 264 3.47 16.63 -11.16
C LEU A 264 2.74 15.92 -10.00
N CYS A 265 2.09 16.66 -9.09
CA CYS A 265 1.38 16.06 -7.97
C CYS A 265 0.08 15.39 -8.45
N PRO A 266 -0.13 14.08 -8.23
CA PRO A 266 -1.33 13.38 -8.72
C PRO A 266 -2.62 13.99 -8.15
N ARG A 267 -2.61 14.39 -6.88
CA ARG A 267 -3.76 15.05 -6.24
C ARG A 267 -4.05 16.43 -6.82
N TYR A 268 -3.01 17.20 -7.17
CA TYR A 268 -3.20 18.46 -7.87
C TYR A 268 -3.81 18.26 -9.27
N LEU A 269 -3.38 17.21 -9.99
CA LEU A 269 -3.86 16.89 -11.33
C LEU A 269 -5.34 16.49 -11.34
N ILE A 270 -5.81 15.74 -10.34
CA ILE A 270 -7.24 15.41 -10.16
C ILE A 270 -8.05 16.53 -9.48
N GLY A 271 -7.50 17.74 -9.35
CA GLY A 271 -8.26 18.92 -8.93
C GLY A 271 -8.22 19.27 -7.45
N HIS A 272 -7.50 18.53 -6.61
CA HIS A 272 -7.33 18.88 -5.20
C HIS A 272 -6.47 20.13 -5.03
N GLN A 273 -6.76 20.89 -3.98
CA GLN A 273 -5.96 22.02 -3.53
C GLN A 273 -4.73 21.52 -2.78
N ILE A 274 -3.68 21.24 -3.55
CA ILE A 274 -2.36 20.89 -3.03
C ILE A 274 -1.27 21.51 -3.90
N ARG A 275 -0.51 22.44 -3.31
CA ARG A 275 0.62 23.12 -3.96
C ARG A 275 1.87 22.98 -3.10
N PRO A 276 2.60 21.85 -3.16
CA PRO A 276 3.79 21.63 -2.35
C PRO A 276 4.84 22.74 -2.51
N ASN A 277 4.91 23.39 -3.68
CA ASN A 277 5.83 24.52 -3.87
C ASN A 277 5.53 25.70 -2.92
N LEU A 278 4.26 25.96 -2.60
CA LEU A 278 3.88 27.04 -1.68
C LEU A 278 4.16 26.68 -0.22
N VAL A 279 3.91 25.41 0.14
CA VAL A 279 4.28 24.86 1.47
C VAL A 279 5.80 24.99 1.67
N MET A 280 6.59 24.58 0.67
CA MET A 280 8.05 24.69 0.72
C MET A 280 8.53 26.14 0.83
N ARG A 281 7.89 27.08 0.11
CA ARG A 281 8.20 28.51 0.16
C ARG A 281 8.06 29.10 1.56
N ASN A 282 7.03 28.66 2.30
CA ASN A 282 6.71 29.19 3.63
C ASN A 282 7.46 28.48 4.76
N LEU A 283 8.11 27.34 4.51
CA LEU A 283 8.69 26.49 5.55
C LEU A 283 9.67 27.21 6.49
N TRP A 284 10.44 28.18 5.99
CA TRP A 284 11.40 28.94 6.81
C TRP A 284 10.72 29.85 7.85
N ARG A 285 9.45 30.25 7.61
CA ARG A 285 8.64 31.09 8.52
C ARG A 285 7.86 30.27 9.53
N GLU A 286 7.68 28.97 9.27
CA GLU A 286 6.79 28.10 10.05
C GLU A 286 6.98 28.22 11.58
N PRO A 287 8.21 28.27 12.15
CA PRO A 287 8.37 28.35 13.60
C PRO A 287 7.86 29.65 14.22
N GLY A 288 7.79 30.73 13.43
CA GLY A 288 7.35 32.05 13.86
C GLY A 288 5.89 32.36 13.56
N ILE A 289 5.13 31.43 12.97
CA ILE A 289 3.70 31.64 12.68
C ILE A 289 2.88 31.12 13.86
N GLU A 290 2.43 32.04 14.72
CA GLU A 290 1.58 31.74 15.86
C GLU A 290 0.09 31.70 15.48
N ASP A 291 -0.36 32.63 14.62
CA ASP A 291 -1.75 32.69 14.18
C ASP A 291 -2.15 31.46 13.36
N ASN A 292 -3.20 30.77 13.80
CA ASN A 292 -3.70 29.57 13.14
C ASN A 292 -4.31 29.88 11.77
N GLY A 293 -4.90 31.07 11.57
CA GLY A 293 -5.44 31.49 10.28
C GLY A 293 -4.32 31.68 9.24
N GLU A 294 -3.21 32.31 9.63
CA GLU A 294 -2.01 32.42 8.80
C GLU A 294 -1.37 31.04 8.53
N TYR A 295 -1.29 30.20 9.57
CA TYR A 295 -0.75 28.85 9.43
C TYR A 295 -1.54 28.04 8.40
N GLU A 296 -2.87 28.07 8.47
CA GLU A 296 -3.74 27.43 7.49
C GLU A 296 -3.52 27.98 6.09
N ARG A 297 -3.48 29.31 5.90
CA ARG A 297 -3.20 29.93 4.58
C ARG A 297 -1.85 29.51 4.00
N CYS A 298 -0.84 29.31 4.84
CA CYS A 298 0.51 28.97 4.40
C CYS A 298 0.70 27.46 4.13
N PHE A 299 0.00 26.61 4.89
CA PHE A 299 0.33 25.20 5.02
C PHE A 299 -0.86 24.25 4.89
N GLY A 300 -2.10 24.76 4.80
CA GLY A 300 -3.32 23.97 4.74
C GLY A 300 -3.37 22.97 3.58
N ASP A 301 -2.81 23.35 2.42
CA ASP A 301 -2.65 22.49 1.24
C ASP A 301 -2.00 21.12 1.57
N ALA A 302 -1.13 21.05 2.59
CA ALA A 302 -0.48 19.80 3.00
C ALA A 302 -1.46 18.73 3.47
N ALA A 303 -2.65 19.12 3.95
CA ALA A 303 -3.69 18.21 4.40
C ALA A 303 -4.17 17.25 3.29
N ASN A 304 -4.05 17.66 2.03
CA ASN A 304 -4.49 16.90 0.86
C ASN A 304 -3.39 15.98 0.27
N CYS A 305 -2.20 15.93 0.88
CA CYS A 305 -1.10 15.11 0.34
C CYS A 305 -1.36 13.62 0.53
N CYS A 306 -1.07 12.80 -0.48
CA CYS A 306 -1.17 11.33 -0.44
C CYS A 306 0.17 10.62 -0.17
N ASP A 307 1.24 11.37 0.14
CA ASP A 307 2.56 10.84 0.50
C ASP A 307 3.28 9.99 -0.56
N CYS A 308 2.81 10.00 -1.82
CA CYS A 308 3.39 9.26 -2.95
C CYS A 308 4.85 9.60 -3.29
N GLY A 309 5.38 10.74 -2.84
CA GLY A 309 6.81 11.07 -2.99
C GLY A 309 7.27 11.51 -4.38
N ILE A 310 6.40 11.64 -5.39
CA ILE A 310 6.79 12.21 -6.71
C ILE A 310 7.49 13.55 -6.56
N CYS A 311 6.93 14.43 -5.72
CA CYS A 311 7.47 15.76 -5.48
C CYS A 311 8.91 15.75 -4.94
N GLU A 312 9.29 14.69 -4.22
CA GLU A 312 10.58 14.51 -3.56
C GLU A 312 11.56 13.72 -4.44
N MET A 313 11.15 12.54 -4.90
CA MET A 313 12.05 11.60 -5.57
C MET A 313 12.19 11.88 -7.07
N PHE A 314 11.26 12.61 -7.68
CA PHE A 314 11.23 12.83 -9.13
C PHE A 314 11.15 14.30 -9.55
N ALA A 315 10.23 15.07 -8.99
CA ALA A 315 9.93 16.38 -9.51
C ALA A 315 10.94 17.46 -9.09
N CYS A 316 11.50 17.39 -7.87
CA CYS A 316 12.37 18.44 -7.36
C CYS A 316 13.76 18.39 -8.03
N PRO A 317 14.15 19.39 -8.84
CA PRO A 317 15.48 19.40 -9.47
C PRO A 317 16.62 19.59 -8.45
N MET A 318 16.30 20.20 -7.31
CA MET A 318 17.25 20.48 -6.22
C MET A 318 17.37 19.32 -5.21
N GLY A 319 16.65 18.21 -5.42
CA GLY A 319 16.70 17.04 -4.53
C GLY A 319 16.12 17.25 -3.13
N LEU A 320 15.27 18.26 -2.93
CA LEU A 320 14.63 18.57 -1.64
C LEU A 320 13.50 17.57 -1.30
N SER A 321 12.96 17.66 -0.08
CA SER A 321 11.97 16.71 0.45
C SER A 321 10.55 17.27 0.67
N PRO A 322 9.82 17.75 -0.35
CA PRO A 322 8.45 18.26 -0.18
C PRO A 322 7.47 17.26 0.43
N ARG A 323 7.61 15.95 0.17
CA ARG A 323 6.76 14.93 0.81
C ARG A 323 6.93 14.94 2.33
N LYS A 324 8.18 14.81 2.81
CA LYS A 324 8.47 14.85 4.25
C LYS A 324 8.01 16.15 4.91
N VAL A 325 8.17 17.27 4.21
CA VAL A 325 7.65 18.57 4.68
C VAL A 325 6.13 18.54 4.81
N ASN A 326 5.39 18.04 3.82
CA ASN A 326 3.94 17.89 3.94
C ASN A 326 3.54 16.93 5.08
N GLN A 327 4.25 15.81 5.27
CA GLN A 327 4.01 14.89 6.38
C GLN A 327 4.19 15.57 7.75
N TYR A 328 5.29 16.30 7.91
CA TYR A 328 5.55 17.10 9.10
C TYR A 328 4.43 18.11 9.35
N ILE A 329 4.07 18.90 8.33
CA ILE A 329 3.03 19.91 8.41
C ILE A 329 1.66 19.30 8.73
N LYS A 330 1.29 18.14 8.17
CA LYS A 330 0.07 17.41 8.57
C LYS A 330 0.06 17.06 10.06
N GLY A 331 1.22 16.72 10.62
CA GLY A 331 1.39 16.54 12.06
C GLY A 331 1.08 17.82 12.82
N GLN A 332 1.67 18.94 12.41
CA GLN A 332 1.45 20.25 13.03
C GLN A 332 0.00 20.72 12.94
N LEU A 333 -0.66 20.57 11.78
CA LEU A 333 -2.08 20.91 11.60
C LEU A 333 -2.96 20.14 12.59
N ARG A 334 -2.68 18.83 12.78
CA ARG A 334 -3.37 17.99 13.76
C ARG A 334 -3.11 18.45 15.19
N GLN A 335 -1.85 18.71 15.55
CA GLN A 335 -1.48 19.19 16.90
C GLN A 335 -2.13 20.54 17.23
N ARG A 336 -2.24 21.45 16.26
CA ARG A 336 -2.89 22.76 16.42
C ARG A 336 -4.42 22.71 16.33
N GLY A 337 -5.02 21.56 15.99
CA GLY A 337 -6.46 21.43 15.80
C GLY A 337 -7.01 22.20 14.59
N ILE A 338 -6.17 22.53 13.61
CA ILE A 338 -6.58 23.32 12.43
C ILE A 338 -7.38 22.43 11.48
N GLN A 339 -8.62 22.82 11.21
CA GLN A 339 -9.49 22.15 10.25
C GLN A 339 -9.45 22.85 8.90
N VAL A 340 -8.63 22.32 7.98
CA VAL A 340 -8.55 22.84 6.62
C VAL A 340 -9.89 22.58 5.89
N PRO A 341 -10.50 23.57 5.23
CA PRO A 341 -11.68 23.40 4.38
C PRO A 341 -11.49 22.35 3.29
N ARG A 342 -12.53 21.62 2.93
CA ARG A 342 -12.51 20.58 1.90
C ARG A 342 -13.18 21.10 0.64
N ASN A 343 -12.54 20.89 -0.52
CA ASN A 343 -13.25 20.96 -1.78
C ASN A 343 -14.08 19.69 -1.98
N MET A 344 -15.41 19.83 -1.97
CA MET A 344 -16.35 18.72 -2.17
C MET A 344 -16.57 18.36 -3.64
N GLU A 345 -16.22 19.26 -4.56
CA GLU A 345 -16.42 19.05 -6.00
C GLU A 345 -15.11 19.38 -6.77
N PRO A 346 -14.02 18.65 -6.51
CA PRO A 346 -12.79 18.85 -7.27
C PRO A 346 -13.02 18.50 -8.74
N GLN A 347 -12.37 19.26 -9.63
CA GLN A 347 -12.37 19.00 -11.06
C GLN A 347 -10.94 18.78 -11.53
N ALA A 348 -10.73 17.63 -12.19
CA ALA A 348 -9.46 17.30 -12.81
C ALA A 348 -9.02 18.42 -13.76
N ARG A 349 -7.72 18.68 -13.81
CA ARG A 349 -7.14 19.69 -14.69
C ARG A 349 -7.22 19.22 -16.14
N SER A 350 -7.36 20.14 -17.09
CA SER A 350 -7.40 19.83 -18.52
C SER A 350 -6.16 19.11 -19.05
N PHE A 351 -5.04 19.21 -18.32
CA PHE A 351 -3.76 18.58 -18.64
C PHE A 351 -3.44 17.39 -17.72
N VAL A 352 -4.43 16.79 -17.04
CA VAL A 352 -4.26 15.64 -16.13
C VAL A 352 -3.38 14.55 -16.77
N ASP A 353 -3.66 14.19 -18.02
CA ASP A 353 -2.94 13.12 -18.73
C ASP A 353 -1.56 13.53 -19.30
N GLN A 354 -1.23 14.82 -19.29
CA GLN A 354 0.00 15.35 -19.90
C GLN A 354 1.17 15.46 -18.90
N ARG A 355 0.92 15.27 -17.60
CA ARG A 355 1.89 15.50 -16.51
C ARG A 355 2.19 14.26 -15.67
N HIS A 356 1.90 13.08 -16.24
CA HIS A 356 2.20 11.81 -15.63
C HIS A 356 3.70 11.54 -15.52
N THR A 357 4.12 10.86 -14.44
CA THR A 357 5.53 10.50 -14.21
C THR A 357 5.84 9.14 -14.83
N PRO A 358 6.73 9.05 -15.83
CA PRO A 358 7.11 7.76 -16.41
C PRO A 358 7.82 6.87 -15.38
N THR A 359 7.35 5.63 -15.23
CA THR A 359 7.85 4.71 -14.20
C THR A 359 9.31 4.32 -14.40
N ASP A 360 9.74 4.12 -15.64
CA ASP A 360 11.13 3.82 -16.03
C ASP A 360 12.09 4.95 -15.64
N ARG A 361 11.71 6.21 -15.89
CA ARG A 361 12.51 7.37 -15.48
C ARG A 361 12.54 7.54 -13.96
N LEU A 362 11.44 7.23 -13.28
CA LEU A 362 11.39 7.22 -11.82
C LEU A 362 12.37 6.18 -11.26
N VAL A 363 12.30 4.94 -11.71
CA VAL A 363 13.22 3.86 -11.34
C VAL A 363 14.68 4.29 -11.50
N ALA A 364 15.03 4.87 -12.65
CA ALA A 364 16.39 5.32 -12.89
C ALA A 364 16.84 6.37 -11.88
N ARG A 365 15.96 7.30 -11.54
CA ARG A 365 16.23 8.35 -10.55
C ARG A 365 16.31 7.83 -9.11
N LEU A 366 15.67 6.70 -8.82
CA LEU A 366 15.77 6.01 -7.54
C LEU A 366 17.06 5.18 -7.40
N GLY A 367 17.85 5.03 -8.47
CA GLY A 367 19.03 4.16 -8.48
C GLY A 367 18.70 2.67 -8.64
N LEU A 368 17.51 2.34 -9.14
CA LEU A 368 16.99 0.97 -9.16
C LEU A 368 16.98 0.31 -10.55
N SER A 369 17.60 0.94 -11.55
CA SER A 369 17.58 0.45 -12.94
C SER A 369 18.10 -0.98 -13.09
N ALA A 370 19.09 -1.38 -12.29
CA ALA A 370 19.67 -2.72 -12.35
C ALA A 370 18.66 -3.83 -12.03
N TYR A 371 17.62 -3.51 -11.27
CA TYR A 371 16.61 -4.48 -10.81
C TYR A 371 15.31 -4.41 -11.63
N TYR A 372 15.16 -3.39 -12.47
CA TYR A 372 13.90 -3.11 -13.13
C TYR A 372 13.69 -3.97 -14.37
N GLY A 373 12.50 -4.58 -14.46
CA GLY A 373 12.16 -5.54 -15.50
C GLY A 373 12.64 -6.97 -15.19
N LEU A 374 13.31 -7.19 -14.05
CA LEU A 374 13.52 -8.53 -13.55
C LEU A 374 12.21 -9.05 -12.94
N HIS A 375 11.82 -10.26 -13.32
CA HIS A 375 10.55 -10.85 -12.90
C HIS A 375 10.82 -12.12 -12.11
N ALA A 376 10.05 -12.32 -11.04
CA ALA A 376 10.01 -13.60 -10.36
C ALA A 376 9.28 -14.62 -11.23
N HIS A 377 9.99 -15.70 -11.58
CA HIS A 377 9.46 -16.80 -12.40
C HIS A 377 9.02 -18.00 -11.55
N GLU A 378 9.50 -18.06 -10.31
CA GLU A 378 9.21 -19.12 -9.35
C GLU A 378 8.47 -18.53 -8.15
N CYS A 379 7.50 -19.28 -7.63
CA CYS A 379 6.86 -19.01 -6.34
C CYS A 379 7.23 -20.14 -5.37
N ARG A 380 7.93 -19.81 -4.29
CA ARG A 380 8.34 -20.77 -3.27
C ARG A 380 7.44 -20.66 -2.06
N GLU A 381 6.98 -21.80 -1.57
CA GLU A 381 6.25 -21.87 -0.31
C GLU A 381 7.22 -22.01 0.85
N LEU A 382 7.06 -21.19 1.90
CA LEU A 382 7.82 -21.34 3.15
C LEU A 382 6.90 -21.85 4.25
N SER A 383 7.38 -22.82 5.02
CA SER A 383 6.69 -23.38 6.18
C SER A 383 7.58 -23.19 7.42
N PRO A 384 7.61 -21.99 8.01
CA PRO A 384 8.40 -21.75 9.21
C PRO A 384 7.88 -22.59 10.39
N ASN A 385 8.78 -22.97 11.28
CA ASN A 385 8.40 -23.67 12.51
C ASN A 385 7.85 -22.72 13.58
N GLU A 386 8.12 -21.42 13.43
CA GLU A 386 7.74 -20.41 14.39
C GLU A 386 7.32 -19.14 13.66
N VAL A 387 6.26 -18.49 14.13
CA VAL A 387 5.77 -17.21 13.61
C VAL A 387 5.47 -16.27 14.76
N PHE A 388 5.74 -14.99 14.57
CA PHE A 388 5.25 -13.94 15.48
C PHE A 388 4.20 -13.10 14.74
N ILE A 389 2.95 -13.17 15.19
CA ILE A 389 1.81 -12.58 14.52
C ILE A 389 1.42 -11.27 15.23
N PRO A 390 1.61 -10.09 14.59
CA PRO A 390 1.25 -8.82 15.20
C PRO A 390 -0.27 -8.64 15.30
N PHE A 391 -0.74 -7.98 16.36
CA PHE A 391 -2.16 -7.63 16.51
C PHE A 391 -2.55 -6.35 15.77
N SER A 392 -1.56 -5.55 15.36
CA SER A 392 -1.77 -4.37 14.50
C SER A 392 -1.25 -4.65 13.09
N GLN A 393 -2.19 -4.93 12.17
CA GLN A 393 -1.91 -5.21 10.75
C GLN A 393 -2.77 -4.35 9.81
N HIS A 394 -3.27 -3.22 10.32
CA HIS A 394 -4.18 -2.29 9.64
C HIS A 394 -4.10 -0.89 10.27
N ILE A 395 -4.65 0.12 9.60
CA ILE A 395 -4.70 1.50 10.12
C ILE A 395 -5.54 1.69 11.41
N GLY A 396 -6.35 0.69 11.76
CA GLY A 396 -7.25 0.69 12.90
C GLY A 396 -6.57 0.41 14.25
N LYS A 397 -7.37 0.36 15.32
CA LYS A 397 -6.91 -0.05 16.66
C LYS A 397 -6.46 -1.51 16.64
N PRO A 398 -5.37 -1.90 17.32
CA PRO A 398 -4.93 -3.31 17.38
C PRO A 398 -6.04 -4.27 17.85
N ALA A 399 -6.01 -5.50 17.34
CA ALA A 399 -6.93 -6.56 17.77
C ALA A 399 -6.68 -6.97 19.23
N ASN A 400 -7.74 -7.39 19.93
CA ASN A 400 -7.70 -7.85 21.31
C ASN A 400 -7.39 -9.35 21.35
N MET A 401 -6.32 -9.73 22.05
CA MET A 401 -5.91 -11.12 22.20
C MET A 401 -7.01 -11.96 22.87
N VAL A 402 -7.24 -13.18 22.35
CA VAL A 402 -8.20 -14.13 22.94
C VAL A 402 -7.56 -15.45 23.40
N LYS A 403 -6.27 -15.66 23.11
CA LYS A 403 -5.51 -16.85 23.53
C LYS A 403 -4.50 -16.51 24.62
N ALA A 404 -4.06 -17.53 25.37
CA ALA A 404 -3.02 -17.43 26.39
C ALA A 404 -1.79 -18.25 26.02
N VAL A 405 -0.65 -17.96 26.67
CA VAL A 405 0.55 -18.81 26.56
C VAL A 405 0.21 -20.22 27.04
N GLY A 406 0.61 -21.22 26.25
CA GLY A 406 0.30 -22.63 26.49
C GLY A 406 -0.93 -23.14 25.74
N ASP A 407 -1.76 -22.26 25.17
CA ASP A 407 -2.90 -22.68 24.35
C ASP A 407 -2.42 -23.34 23.06
N TYR A 408 -3.04 -24.48 22.73
CA TYR A 408 -2.94 -25.08 21.40
C TYR A 408 -3.91 -24.38 20.45
N VAL A 409 -3.43 -24.03 19.26
CA VAL A 409 -4.22 -23.36 18.22
C VAL A 409 -4.10 -24.10 16.89
N GLU A 410 -5.21 -24.22 16.18
CA GLU A 410 -5.23 -24.70 14.80
C GLU A 410 -5.02 -23.55 13.81
N ARG A 411 -4.34 -23.83 12.69
CA ARG A 411 -4.19 -22.85 11.61
C ARG A 411 -5.57 -22.38 11.12
N GLY A 412 -5.77 -21.07 11.10
CA GLY A 412 -7.03 -20.42 10.77
C GLY A 412 -7.92 -20.11 11.98
N GLU A 413 -7.57 -20.60 13.17
CA GLU A 413 -8.28 -20.25 14.40
C GLU A 413 -8.05 -18.79 14.78
N ILE A 414 -9.04 -18.15 15.42
CA ILE A 414 -8.92 -16.77 15.89
C ILE A 414 -7.88 -16.70 17.01
N LEU A 415 -6.88 -15.84 16.81
CA LEU A 415 -5.84 -15.51 17.77
C LEU A 415 -6.17 -14.21 18.51
N ALA A 416 -6.67 -13.21 17.78
CA ALA A 416 -7.13 -11.95 18.36
C ALA A 416 -8.37 -11.42 17.62
N GLU A 417 -9.35 -10.91 18.36
CA GLU A 417 -10.60 -10.36 17.84
C GLU A 417 -10.48 -8.87 17.54
N ALA A 418 -11.20 -8.40 16.51
CA ALA A 418 -11.24 -6.99 16.16
C ALA A 418 -11.72 -6.13 17.35
N ALA A 419 -10.96 -5.09 17.70
CA ALA A 419 -11.38 -4.11 18.70
C ALA A 419 -12.55 -3.23 18.20
N GLU A 420 -13.19 -2.51 19.12
CA GLU A 420 -14.27 -1.58 18.77
C GLU A 420 -13.82 -0.45 17.84
N GLY A 421 -14.59 -0.23 16.78
CA GLY A 421 -14.33 0.75 15.74
C GLY A 421 -13.64 0.12 14.52
N LEU A 422 -12.66 0.83 13.96
CA LEU A 422 -11.88 0.34 12.83
C LEU A 422 -10.83 -0.66 13.33
N SER A 423 -11.00 -1.95 13.02
CA SER A 423 -10.10 -3.06 13.38
C SER A 423 -10.43 -4.30 12.52
N ALA A 424 -9.59 -5.34 12.50
CA ALA A 424 -9.89 -6.63 11.90
C ALA A 424 -9.39 -7.81 12.76
N ASN A 425 -10.01 -8.99 12.62
CA ASN A 425 -9.57 -10.21 13.29
C ASN A 425 -8.17 -10.65 12.84
N VAL A 426 -7.46 -11.32 13.72
CA VAL A 426 -6.15 -11.93 13.47
C VAL A 426 -6.25 -13.42 13.77
N HIS A 427 -5.75 -14.24 12.86
CA HIS A 427 -5.83 -15.70 12.91
C HIS A 427 -4.45 -16.31 13.11
N ALA A 428 -4.39 -17.49 13.72
CA ALA A 428 -3.21 -18.31 13.78
C ALA A 428 -2.82 -18.73 12.36
N SER A 429 -1.61 -18.37 11.93
CA SER A 429 -1.12 -18.69 10.59
C SER A 429 -0.48 -20.07 10.51
N ILE A 430 -0.18 -20.71 11.64
CA ILE A 430 0.29 -22.11 11.71
C ILE A 430 -0.43 -22.83 12.84
N THR A 431 -0.46 -24.15 12.78
CA THR A 431 -0.92 -25.01 13.88
C THR A 431 0.23 -25.20 14.87
N GLY A 432 -0.03 -25.01 16.16
CA GLY A 432 1.02 -25.09 17.17
C GLY A 432 0.58 -24.64 18.56
N VAL A 433 1.55 -24.35 19.41
CA VAL A 433 1.33 -23.82 20.77
C VAL A 433 1.71 -22.35 20.80
N VAL A 434 0.91 -21.53 21.48
CA VAL A 434 1.25 -20.13 21.78
C VAL A 434 2.36 -20.12 22.83
N VAL A 435 3.57 -19.72 22.44
CA VAL A 435 4.75 -19.73 23.33
C VAL A 435 5.07 -18.36 23.93
N GLU A 436 4.58 -17.29 23.33
CA GLU A 436 4.79 -15.91 23.80
C GLU A 436 3.57 -15.05 23.49
N VAL A 437 3.18 -14.18 24.41
CA VAL A 437 2.18 -13.13 24.18
C VAL A 437 2.72 -11.80 24.69
N THR A 438 2.65 -10.77 23.83
CA THR A 438 3.05 -9.39 24.13
C THR A 438 1.88 -8.45 23.85
N ASP A 439 2.03 -7.18 24.19
CA ASP A 439 1.10 -6.11 23.79
C ASP A 439 1.02 -5.92 22.26
N LYS A 440 2.05 -6.36 21.53
CA LYS A 440 2.17 -6.19 20.08
C LYS A 440 1.69 -7.37 19.26
N GLY A 441 1.67 -8.57 19.83
CA GLY A 441 1.41 -9.81 19.09
C GLY A 441 1.71 -11.06 19.90
N ALA A 442 1.58 -12.22 19.24
CA ALA A 442 1.84 -13.53 19.84
C ALA A 442 2.74 -14.40 18.96
N ARG A 443 3.55 -15.23 19.60
CA ARG A 443 4.43 -16.22 18.96
C ARG A 443 3.79 -17.59 19.02
N ILE A 444 3.75 -18.27 17.87
CA ILE A 444 3.25 -19.65 17.76
C ILE A 444 4.41 -20.52 17.29
N SER A 445 4.61 -21.65 17.94
CA SER A 445 5.59 -22.68 17.57
C SER A 445 4.89 -23.97 17.19
N SER A 446 5.23 -24.55 16.04
CA SER A 446 4.77 -25.88 15.62
C SER A 446 5.58 -27.02 16.24
N ARG A 447 6.70 -26.71 16.91
CA ARG A 447 7.50 -27.69 17.65
C ARG A 447 6.86 -27.93 19.00
N LYS A 448 6.51 -29.18 19.31
CA LYS A 448 6.24 -29.61 20.68
C LYS A 448 7.57 -29.61 21.42
N GLU A 449 7.73 -28.76 22.43
CA GLU A 449 8.82 -28.87 23.40
C GLU A 449 8.75 -30.19 24.17
#